data_AF-A0AAI9YIW9-F1
#
_entry.id   AF-A0AAI9YIW9-F1
#
_cell.length_a   1.000
_cell.length_b   1.000
_cell.length_c   1.000
_cell.angle_alpha   90.00
_cell.angle_beta   90.00
_cell.angle_gamma   90.00
#
_symmetry.space_group_name_H-M   'P 1'
#
loop_
_entity.id
_entity.type
_entity.pdbx_description
1 polymer ?
#
loop_
_entity_poly.entity_id
_entity_poly.type
_entity_poly.pdbx_seq_one_letter_code
_entity_poly.pdbx_strand_id
1 'polypeptide(L)'
;MSLPRVVPEGGRVIAGQFVSEGITVSVPIYTLLRDVEVFKDTETFRPQRWIDGNKEKMLKAHLSFSTGPRACIGRNITYFEQLMLISFLVRNFDFALASPCHEFRVLERFNSNPDELFLFCRLRDIKVAHTTDCHFLSNDHLIVRNSYRLSFFVSWKLQPRRRSVTTMSTPTCPLFLLRSSCECVKEHMQAFGRK
;
A
#
# COMPACT_ATOMS: atom_id res chain seq x y z
N MET A 1 -15.80 -1.65 -8.43
CA MET A 1 -16.19 -0.68 -9.48
C MET A 1 -15.48 -1.02 -10.79
N SER A 2 -16.12 -0.83 -11.93
CA SER A 2 -15.57 -1.20 -13.25
C SER A 2 -15.49 0.01 -14.19
N LEU A 3 -14.65 -0.09 -15.23
CA LEU A 3 -14.49 0.94 -16.25
C LEU A 3 -15.60 0.78 -17.32
N PRO A 4 -16.61 1.66 -17.37
CA PRO A 4 -17.72 1.51 -18.29
C PRO A 4 -17.28 1.73 -19.75
N ARG A 5 -17.96 1.03 -20.66
CA ARG A 5 -17.87 1.15 -22.11
C ARG A 5 -19.28 1.14 -22.68
N VAL A 6 -19.54 1.91 -23.72
CA VAL A 6 -20.83 1.92 -24.42
C VAL A 6 -20.71 1.02 -25.64
N VAL A 7 -21.71 0.17 -25.87
CA VAL A 7 -21.79 -0.68 -27.06
C VAL A 7 -22.00 0.20 -28.29
N PRO A 8 -21.19 0.04 -29.36
CA PRO A 8 -21.29 0.86 -30.57
C PRO A 8 -22.58 0.58 -31.35
N GLU A 9 -22.85 1.43 -32.34
CA GLU A 9 -23.96 1.25 -33.29
C GLU A 9 -23.93 -0.14 -33.93
N GLY A 10 -25.12 -0.74 -34.08
CA GLY A 10 -25.28 -2.10 -34.61
C GLY A 10 -25.09 -3.23 -33.58
N GLY A 11 -24.81 -2.91 -32.31
CA GLY A 11 -24.69 -3.89 -31.23
C GLY A 11 -23.43 -4.76 -31.32
N ARG A 12 -23.23 -5.64 -30.32
CA ARG A 12 -22.10 -6.57 -30.25
C ARG A 12 -22.46 -7.88 -29.56
N VAL A 13 -21.87 -8.99 -30.00
CA VAL A 13 -21.90 -10.25 -29.27
C VAL A 13 -20.77 -10.27 -28.24
N ILE A 14 -21.10 -10.45 -26.96
CA ILE A 14 -20.18 -10.52 -25.83
C ILE A 14 -20.46 -11.83 -25.08
N ALA A 15 -19.45 -12.68 -24.91
CA ALA A 15 -19.58 -13.99 -24.25
C ALA A 15 -20.73 -14.86 -24.83
N GLY A 16 -20.95 -14.79 -26.15
CA GLY A 16 -22.01 -15.52 -26.83
C GLY A 16 -23.41 -14.90 -26.74
N GLN A 17 -23.57 -13.76 -26.05
CA GLN A 17 -24.84 -13.04 -25.94
C GLN A 17 -24.82 -11.74 -26.74
N PHE A 18 -25.89 -11.46 -27.49
CA PHE A 18 -26.03 -10.20 -28.23
C PHE A 18 -26.46 -9.07 -27.27
N VAL A 19 -25.70 -7.98 -27.30
CA VAL A 19 -25.97 -6.75 -26.54
C VAL A 19 -26.24 -5.64 -27.54
N SER A 20 -27.39 -4.97 -27.38
CA SER A 20 -27.79 -3.87 -28.27
C SER A 20 -26.91 -2.64 -28.10
N GLU A 21 -26.92 -1.77 -29.11
CA GLU A 21 -26.26 -0.48 -29.07
C GLU A 21 -26.72 0.40 -27.90
N GLY A 22 -25.87 1.34 -27.48
CA GLY A 22 -26.17 2.29 -26.40
C GLY A 22 -26.13 1.71 -24.98
N ILE A 23 -26.08 0.38 -24.82
CA ILE A 23 -25.94 -0.25 -23.52
C ILE A 23 -24.53 -0.01 -22.95
N THR A 24 -24.47 0.34 -21.66
CA THR A 24 -23.20 0.44 -20.93
C THR A 24 -22.81 -0.92 -20.36
N VAL A 25 -21.66 -1.42 -20.78
CA VAL A 25 -21.05 -2.67 -20.31
C VAL A 25 -19.77 -2.37 -19.53
N SER A 26 -19.43 -3.24 -18.60
CA SER A 26 -18.24 -3.08 -17.77
C SER A 26 -17.70 -4.45 -17.34
N VAL A 27 -16.39 -4.57 -17.15
CA VAL A 27 -15.73 -5.83 -16.76
C VAL A 27 -15.35 -5.77 -15.27
N PRO A 28 -15.88 -6.65 -14.40
CA PRO A 28 -15.53 -6.65 -12.99
C PRO A 28 -14.09 -7.15 -12.78
N ILE A 29 -13.13 -6.22 -12.73
CA ILE A 29 -11.70 -6.55 -12.59
C ILE A 29 -11.42 -7.32 -11.30
N TYR A 30 -12.10 -6.98 -10.21
CA TYR A 30 -11.94 -7.64 -8.91
C TYR A 30 -12.20 -9.15 -8.99
N THR A 31 -13.29 -9.55 -9.66
CA THR A 31 -13.69 -10.95 -9.85
C THR A 31 -12.78 -11.64 -10.86
N LEU A 32 -12.42 -10.96 -11.95
CA LEU A 32 -11.52 -11.48 -12.98
C LEU A 32 -10.14 -11.86 -12.41
N LEU A 33 -9.58 -11.03 -11.54
CA LEU A 33 -8.30 -11.31 -10.87
C LEU A 33 -8.40 -12.39 -9.78
N ARG A 34 -9.62 -12.86 -9.48
CA ARG A 34 -9.94 -13.97 -8.56
C ARG A 34 -10.60 -15.14 -9.28
N ASP A 35 -10.44 -15.22 -10.60
CA ASP A 35 -10.85 -16.40 -11.34
C ASP A 35 -9.86 -17.55 -11.05
N VAL A 36 -10.37 -18.61 -10.41
CA VAL A 36 -9.59 -19.79 -10.01
C VAL A 36 -9.03 -20.55 -11.22
N GLU A 37 -9.68 -20.44 -12.38
CA GLU A 37 -9.18 -21.07 -13.60
C GLU A 37 -7.90 -20.41 -14.12
N VAL A 38 -7.70 -19.13 -13.81
CA VAL A 38 -6.53 -18.35 -14.21
C VAL A 38 -5.51 -18.26 -13.08
N PHE A 39 -5.97 -17.95 -11.88
CA PHE A 39 -5.17 -17.70 -10.69
C PHE A 39 -5.50 -18.74 -9.62
N LYS A 40 -4.63 -19.74 -9.43
CA LYS A 40 -4.79 -20.69 -8.31
C LYS A 40 -4.58 -19.99 -6.95
N ASP A 41 -5.27 -20.42 -5.90
CA ASP A 41 -5.13 -19.85 -4.53
C ASP A 41 -5.32 -18.32 -4.50
N THR A 42 -6.45 -17.83 -5.00
CA THR A 42 -6.72 -16.40 -5.26
C THR A 42 -6.64 -15.51 -4.01
N GLU A 43 -7.03 -16.05 -2.86
CA GLU A 43 -7.05 -15.32 -1.58
C GLU A 43 -5.67 -15.29 -0.90
N THR A 44 -4.68 -16.02 -1.44
CA THR A 44 -3.32 -16.06 -0.88
C THR A 44 -2.35 -15.19 -1.67
N PHE A 45 -1.70 -14.24 -0.99
CA PHE A 45 -0.61 -13.47 -1.58
C PHE A 45 0.62 -14.37 -1.86
N ARG A 46 0.74 -14.85 -3.10
CA ARG A 46 1.85 -15.71 -3.55
C ARG A 46 2.52 -15.12 -4.79
N PRO A 47 3.58 -14.29 -4.65
CA PRO A 47 4.28 -13.70 -5.79
C PRO A 47 4.85 -14.73 -6.78
N GLN A 48 5.30 -15.88 -6.26
CA GLN A 48 5.86 -16.97 -7.06
C GLN A 48 4.93 -17.48 -8.18
N ARG A 49 3.61 -17.25 -8.07
CA ARG A 49 2.64 -17.61 -9.13
C ARG A 49 2.97 -17.02 -10.50
N TRP A 50 3.64 -15.87 -10.53
CA TRP A 50 4.02 -15.18 -11.78
C TRP A 50 5.27 -15.78 -12.44
N ILE A 51 6.00 -16.64 -11.72
CA ILE A 51 7.21 -17.33 -12.18
C ILE A 51 6.85 -18.76 -12.61
N ASP A 52 6.13 -19.49 -11.75
CA ASP A 52 5.86 -20.92 -11.95
C ASP A 52 4.55 -21.19 -12.70
N GLY A 53 3.67 -20.18 -12.81
CA GLY A 53 2.33 -20.31 -13.40
C GLY A 53 2.31 -20.17 -14.93
N ASN A 54 1.11 -20.34 -15.51
CA ASN A 54 0.89 -20.04 -16.92
C ASN A 54 0.88 -18.52 -17.15
N LYS A 55 2.07 -17.97 -17.38
CA LYS A 55 2.31 -16.53 -17.56
C LYS A 55 1.46 -15.94 -18.68
N GLU A 56 1.27 -16.66 -19.79
CA GLU A 56 0.49 -16.14 -20.93
C GLU A 56 -0.99 -15.95 -20.55
N LYS A 57 -1.61 -16.97 -19.94
CA LYS A 57 -3.02 -16.90 -19.48
C LYS A 57 -3.20 -15.80 -18.45
N MET A 58 -2.28 -15.72 -17.47
CA MET A 58 -2.34 -14.73 -16.39
C MET A 58 -2.13 -13.30 -16.89
N LEU A 59 -1.20 -13.06 -17.82
CA LEU A 59 -0.97 -11.73 -18.40
C LEU A 59 -2.17 -11.24 -19.22
N LYS A 60 -2.84 -12.14 -19.96
CA LYS A 60 -4.08 -11.80 -20.68
C LYS A 60 -5.21 -11.40 -19.75
N ALA A 61 -5.32 -12.04 -18.59
CA ALA A 61 -6.31 -11.70 -17.56
C ALA A 61 -5.91 -10.53 -16.65
N HIS A 62 -4.66 -10.05 -16.72
CA HIS A 62 -4.18 -8.98 -15.85
C HIS A 62 -4.64 -7.60 -16.34
N LEU A 63 -5.86 -7.22 -15.96
CA LEU A 63 -6.50 -5.96 -16.39
C LEU A 63 -6.42 -4.82 -15.36
N SER A 64 -5.49 -4.86 -14.41
CA SER A 64 -5.32 -3.81 -13.38
C SER A 64 -5.13 -2.40 -13.96
N PHE A 65 -4.50 -2.30 -15.13
CA PHE A 65 -4.29 -1.04 -15.86
C PHE A 65 -5.17 -0.92 -17.12
N SER A 66 -6.29 -1.65 -17.16
CA SER A 66 -7.16 -1.79 -18.34
C SER A 66 -6.40 -2.34 -19.57
N THR A 67 -7.04 -2.38 -20.73
CA THR A 67 -6.40 -2.72 -22.01
C THR A 67 -7.04 -1.93 -23.16
N GLY A 68 -6.39 -1.93 -24.32
CA GLY A 68 -6.83 -1.21 -25.52
C GLY A 68 -6.50 0.29 -25.54
N PRO A 69 -7.17 1.09 -26.38
CA PRO A 69 -6.82 2.49 -26.63
C PRO A 69 -7.04 3.41 -25.42
N ARG A 70 -7.86 2.99 -24.45
CA ARG A 70 -8.03 3.66 -23.15
C ARG A 70 -7.40 2.89 -22.00
N ALA A 71 -6.30 2.19 -22.27
CA ALA A 71 -5.45 1.65 -21.21
C ALA A 71 -4.82 2.80 -20.40
N CYS A 72 -4.43 2.52 -19.16
CA CYS A 72 -3.74 3.52 -18.34
C CYS A 72 -2.42 3.93 -19.00
N ILE A 73 -2.33 5.21 -19.40
CA ILE A 73 -1.13 5.80 -19.99
C ILE A 73 0.05 5.81 -19.00
N GLY A 74 -0.24 5.91 -17.70
CA GLY A 74 0.75 5.92 -16.63
C GLY A 74 1.29 4.54 -16.23
N ARG A 75 0.88 3.45 -16.89
CA ARG A 75 1.25 2.07 -16.50
C ARG A 75 2.76 1.89 -16.27
N ASN A 76 3.58 2.37 -17.21
CA ASN A 76 5.03 2.22 -17.13
C ASN A 76 5.64 3.06 -16.00
N ILE A 77 5.12 4.26 -15.79
CA ILE A 77 5.55 5.17 -14.71
C ILE A 77 5.19 4.54 -13.36
N THR A 78 3.96 4.06 -13.20
CA THR A 78 3.52 3.41 -11.96
C THR A 78 4.37 2.19 -11.62
N TYR A 79 4.70 1.33 -12.60
CA TYR A 79 5.59 0.20 -12.33
C TYR A 79 6.98 0.65 -11.87
N PHE A 80 7.55 1.67 -12.52
CA PHE A 80 8.85 2.20 -12.11
C PHE A 80 8.82 2.79 -10.69
N GLU A 81 7.83 3.62 -10.37
CA GLU A 81 7.66 4.23 -9.05
C GLU A 81 7.44 3.16 -7.96
N GLN A 82 6.60 2.16 -8.21
CA GLN A 82 6.36 1.07 -7.26
C GLN A 82 7.63 0.25 -7.02
N LEU A 83 8.36 -0.10 -8.08
CA LEU A 83 9.62 -0.84 -7.96
C LEU A 83 10.66 -0.05 -7.17
N MET A 84 10.82 1.24 -7.47
CA MET A 84 11.76 2.12 -6.76
C MET A 84 11.38 2.28 -5.29
N LEU A 85 10.10 2.53 -5.01
CA LEU A 85 9.60 2.70 -3.64
C LEU A 85 9.77 1.43 -2.81
N ILE A 86 9.33 0.27 -3.33
CA ILE A 86 9.46 -1.01 -2.62
C ILE A 86 10.94 -1.35 -2.40
N SER A 87 11.79 -1.17 -3.42
CA SER A 87 13.23 -1.42 -3.29
C SER A 87 13.87 -0.53 -2.23
N PHE A 88 13.51 0.76 -2.21
CA PHE A 88 13.98 1.71 -1.20
C PHE A 88 13.53 1.31 0.20
N LEU A 89 12.25 0.98 0.38
CA LEU A 89 11.69 0.59 1.67
C LEU A 89 12.33 -0.68 2.21
N VAL A 90 12.40 -1.75 1.40
CA VAL A 90 12.96 -3.05 1.81
C VAL A 90 14.46 -2.97 2.07
N ARG A 91 15.18 -2.11 1.34
CA ARG A 91 16.63 -1.92 1.53
C ARG A 91 16.95 -1.18 2.82
N ASN A 92 16.23 -0.08 3.09
CA ASN A 92 16.59 0.87 4.14
C ASN A 92 15.87 0.65 5.46
N PHE A 93 14.76 -0.07 5.50
CA PHE A 93 13.96 -0.19 6.71
C PHE A 93 13.65 -1.63 7.10
N ASP A 94 13.61 -1.85 8.40
CA ASP A 94 12.94 -2.99 9.02
C ASP A 94 11.55 -2.54 9.47
N PHE A 95 10.56 -3.41 9.28
CA PHE A 95 9.16 -3.14 9.60
C PHE A 95 8.64 -4.10 10.67
N ALA A 96 7.84 -3.58 11.59
CA ALA A 96 7.06 -4.39 12.53
C ALA A 96 5.64 -3.84 12.62
N LEU A 97 4.64 -4.73 12.70
CA LEU A 97 3.26 -4.31 12.94
C LEU A 97 3.16 -3.66 14.33
N ALA A 98 2.37 -2.58 14.42
CA ALA A 98 2.08 -1.97 15.72
C ALA A 98 1.24 -2.88 16.62
N SER A 99 0.38 -3.70 16.01
CA SER A 99 -0.42 -4.71 16.70
C SER A 99 -0.30 -6.05 15.96
N PRO A 100 0.06 -7.15 16.64
CA PRO A 100 0.10 -8.49 16.05
C PRO A 100 -1.28 -8.99 15.59
N CYS A 101 -2.35 -8.50 16.23
CA CYS A 101 -3.74 -8.87 15.91
C CYS A 101 -4.42 -7.85 14.98
N HIS A 102 -3.65 -7.08 14.20
CA HIS A 102 -4.23 -6.14 13.25
C HIS A 102 -4.99 -6.87 12.14
N GLU A 103 -6.27 -6.56 12.00
CA GLU A 103 -7.13 -7.10 10.95
C GLU A 103 -7.02 -6.23 9.69
N PHE A 104 -6.61 -6.84 8.57
CA PHE A 104 -6.53 -6.13 7.29
C PHE A 104 -7.92 -5.99 6.68
N ARG A 105 -8.46 -4.77 6.70
CA ARG A 105 -9.74 -4.45 6.09
C ARG A 105 -9.54 -3.75 4.76
N VAL A 106 -10.41 -4.08 3.81
CA VAL A 106 -10.49 -3.39 2.53
C VAL A 106 -11.76 -2.55 2.55
N LEU A 107 -11.60 -1.24 2.38
CA LEU A 107 -12.68 -0.30 2.25
C LEU A 107 -13.05 -0.17 0.77
N GLU A 108 -14.23 -0.67 0.43
CA GLU A 108 -14.76 -0.53 -0.93
C GLU A 108 -15.35 0.87 -1.12
N ARG A 109 -14.61 1.72 -1.82
CA ARG A 109 -15.08 3.02 -2.31
C ARG A 109 -15.20 2.95 -3.84
N PHE A 110 -14.82 4.02 -4.53
CA PHE A 110 -14.60 3.95 -5.98
C PHE A 110 -13.50 2.93 -6.33
N ASN A 111 -12.44 2.89 -5.51
CA ASN A 111 -11.38 1.90 -5.57
C ASN A 111 -11.43 0.98 -4.33
N SER A 112 -10.72 -0.14 -4.40
CA SER A 112 -10.43 -0.97 -3.22
C SER A 112 -9.26 -0.31 -2.47
N ASN A 113 -9.56 0.32 -1.34
CA ASN A 113 -8.56 1.00 -0.51
C ASN A 113 -8.26 0.14 0.72
N PRO A 114 -6.99 0.01 1.13
CA PRO A 114 -6.69 -0.57 2.44
C PRO A 114 -7.17 0.38 3.55
N ASP A 115 -7.52 -0.19 4.69
CA ASP A 115 -7.73 0.54 5.94
C ASP A 115 -6.39 1.03 6.53
N GLU A 116 -6.46 1.82 7.60
CA GLU A 116 -5.27 2.37 8.27
C GLU A 116 -4.36 1.25 8.81
N LEU A 117 -3.10 1.27 8.37
CA LEU A 117 -2.06 0.33 8.81
C LEU A 117 -1.00 1.07 9.63
N PHE A 118 -0.89 0.72 10.91
CA PHE A 118 0.13 1.27 11.80
C PHE A 118 1.35 0.35 11.87
N LEU A 119 2.52 0.91 11.53
CA LEU A 119 3.80 0.21 11.50
C LEU A 119 4.84 0.93 12.35
N PHE A 120 5.71 0.14 12.97
CA PHE A 120 7.01 0.60 13.44
C PHE A 120 8.01 0.42 12.30
N CYS A 121 8.73 1.50 11.97
CA CYS A 121 9.80 1.49 10.98
C CYS A 121 11.11 1.82 11.68
N ARG A 122 12.12 0.97 11.50
CA ARG A 122 13.49 1.22 11.94
C ARG A 122 14.40 1.33 10.73
N LEU A 123 15.24 2.34 10.69
CA LEU A 123 16.26 2.47 9.67
C LEU A 123 17.32 1.37 9.87
N ARG A 124 17.68 0.66 8.81
CA ARG A 124 18.71 -0.38 8.83
C ARG A 124 20.08 0.27 8.72
N ASP A 125 21.03 -0.22 9.51
CA ASP A 125 22.44 0.14 9.37
C ASP A 125 23.01 -0.47 8.10
N ILE A 126 22.84 0.23 6.98
CA ILE A 126 23.47 -0.15 5.72
C ILE A 126 24.92 0.29 5.82
N LYS A 127 25.84 -0.69 5.92
CA LYS A 127 27.25 -0.48 5.61
C LYS A 127 27.33 -0.15 4.12
N VAL A 128 27.25 1.13 3.77
CA VAL A 128 27.58 1.59 2.44
C VAL A 128 29.03 1.20 2.24
N ALA A 129 29.32 0.30 1.29
CA ALA A 129 30.68 0.06 0.85
C ALA A 129 31.23 1.42 0.41
N HIS A 130 32.13 1.98 1.23
CA HIS A 130 32.69 3.31 1.03
C HIS A 130 33.29 3.40 -0.38
N THR A 131 32.63 4.11 -1.27
CA THR A 131 33.32 4.91 -2.27
C THR A 131 33.41 6.31 -1.68
N THR A 132 34.50 6.52 -0.92
CA THR A 132 35.08 7.79 -0.44
C THR A 132 34.14 8.88 0.11
N ASP A 133 34.32 9.14 1.42
CA ASP A 133 34.10 10.39 2.16
C ASP A 133 32.76 11.13 2.03
N CYS A 134 31.81 10.80 2.92
CA CYS A 134 30.78 11.75 3.37
C CYS A 134 30.39 11.46 4.84
N HIS A 135 30.56 12.46 5.69
CA HIS A 135 30.25 12.43 7.13
C HIS A 135 28.75 12.22 7.38
N PHE A 136 28.40 11.13 8.09
CA PHE A 136 27.03 10.81 8.52
C PHE A 136 26.67 11.57 9.81
N LEU A 137 25.59 12.36 9.76
CA LEU A 137 24.90 12.90 10.94
C LEU A 137 23.85 11.87 11.41
N SER A 138 23.93 11.46 12.67
CA SER A 138 22.94 10.61 13.32
C SER A 138 21.62 11.36 13.56
N ASN A 139 20.49 10.67 13.45
CA ASN A 139 19.54 10.50 14.56
C ASN A 139 18.31 9.68 14.16
N ASP A 140 17.91 8.83 15.10
CA ASP A 140 16.98 7.73 14.97
C ASP A 140 15.49 8.14 15.02
N HIS A 141 14.69 7.29 14.36
CA HIS A 141 13.22 7.17 14.38
C HIS A 141 12.38 8.18 13.57
N LEU A 142 11.76 7.66 12.49
CA LEU A 142 10.71 8.31 11.70
C LEU A 142 9.34 7.68 12.01
N ILE A 143 8.41 8.46 12.56
CA ILE A 143 6.99 8.09 12.68
C ILE A 143 6.31 8.53 11.38
N VAL A 144 6.04 7.59 10.47
CA VAL A 144 5.29 7.86 9.24
C VAL A 144 3.81 7.91 9.56
N ARG A 145 3.23 9.13 9.63
CA ARG A 145 1.77 9.32 9.60
C ARG A 145 1.34 9.54 8.16
N ASN A 146 0.44 8.69 7.67
CA ASN A 146 -0.24 8.95 6.40
C ASN A 146 -1.28 10.05 6.63
N SER A 147 -0.93 11.29 6.31
CA SER A 147 -1.86 12.42 6.34
C SER A 147 -1.82 13.11 4.97
N TYR A 148 -2.83 12.84 4.18
CA TYR A 148 -3.22 13.63 3.02
C TYR A 148 -3.64 15.03 3.48
N ARG A 149 -2.65 15.89 3.74
CA ARG A 149 -2.85 17.34 3.91
C ARG A 149 -1.58 18.06 3.45
N LEU A 150 -1.65 18.56 2.22
CA LEU A 150 -0.66 19.47 1.62
C LEU A 150 -0.44 20.67 2.55
N SER A 151 0.74 20.75 3.15
CA SER A 151 1.35 21.99 3.66
C SER A 151 2.85 21.76 3.77
N PHE A 152 3.56 22.23 2.76
CA PHE A 152 4.99 22.50 2.83
C PHE A 152 5.24 23.46 4.00
N PHE A 153 5.99 23.05 5.02
CA PHE A 153 6.88 23.94 5.78
C PHE A 153 7.87 23.09 6.57
N VAL A 154 9.12 23.08 6.07
CA VAL A 154 10.29 22.61 6.81
C VAL A 154 10.59 23.65 7.88
N SER A 155 10.53 23.30 9.16
CA SER A 155 11.14 24.12 10.22
C SER A 155 11.90 23.25 11.20
N TRP A 156 13.22 23.31 11.07
CA TRP A 156 14.19 22.72 11.96
C TRP A 156 14.40 23.68 13.14
N LYS A 157 14.04 23.28 14.35
CA LYS A 157 14.59 23.91 15.58
C LYS A 157 14.84 22.85 16.64
N LEU A 158 16.12 22.52 16.79
CA LEU A 158 16.70 21.99 18.02
C LEU A 158 16.51 23.03 19.14
N GLN A 159 15.89 22.64 20.26
CA GLN A 159 16.30 23.13 21.58
C GLN A 159 15.75 22.23 22.71
N PRO A 160 16.58 21.89 23.73
CA PRO A 160 16.16 21.08 24.86
C PRO A 160 15.59 21.98 25.96
N ARG A 161 14.43 21.63 26.55
CA ARG A 161 14.02 22.19 27.84
C ARG A 161 13.15 21.23 28.66
N ARG A 162 13.51 21.10 29.93
CA ARG A 162 12.85 20.35 31.01
C ARG A 162 11.45 20.89 31.34
N ARG A 163 10.55 19.93 31.68
CA ARG A 163 9.38 19.96 32.60
C ARG A 163 8.35 21.11 32.49
N SER A 164 7.09 20.75 32.29
CA SER A 164 6.07 20.62 33.36
C SER A 164 4.78 19.99 32.81
N VAL A 165 4.12 19.20 33.65
CA VAL A 165 2.84 18.55 33.36
C VAL A 165 1.72 19.53 33.70
N THR A 166 0.86 19.84 32.73
CA THR A 166 -0.42 20.49 33.02
C THR A 166 -1.52 19.71 32.33
N THR A 167 -2.36 19.07 33.15
CA THR A 167 -3.60 18.39 32.78
C THR A 167 -4.63 19.41 32.32
N MET A 168 -5.16 19.25 31.11
CA MET A 168 -6.47 19.80 30.73
C MET A 168 -7.26 18.78 29.91
N SER A 169 -8.47 18.53 30.40
CA SER A 169 -9.49 17.60 29.96
C SER A 169 -10.33 18.13 28.78
N THR A 170 -10.58 17.28 27.77
CA THR A 170 -11.78 17.15 26.86
C THR A 170 -11.34 16.49 25.52
N PRO A 171 -12.27 15.96 24.69
CA PRO A 171 -12.63 14.54 24.67
C PRO A 171 -12.02 13.75 23.48
N THR A 172 -11.61 12.51 23.80
CA THR A 172 -11.47 11.33 22.91
C THR A 172 -10.96 11.55 21.48
N CYS A 173 -9.64 11.69 21.37
CA CYS A 173 -8.88 11.38 20.15
C CYS A 173 -8.42 9.90 20.21
N PRO A 174 -8.72 9.05 19.21
CA PRO A 174 -8.34 7.63 19.25
C PRO A 174 -6.82 7.41 19.24
N LEU A 175 -6.04 8.45 18.95
CA LEU A 175 -4.58 8.43 19.06
C LEU A 175 -4.03 8.36 20.49
N PHE A 176 -4.82 8.62 21.53
CA PHE A 176 -4.34 8.58 22.91
C PHE A 176 -4.33 7.16 23.51
N LEU A 177 -5.07 6.21 22.92
CA LEU A 177 -5.12 4.83 23.40
C LEU A 177 -3.93 3.97 22.95
N LEU A 178 -3.15 4.43 21.96
CA LEU A 178 -1.96 3.71 21.49
C LEU A 178 -0.70 3.94 22.33
N ARG A 179 -0.73 4.83 23.34
CA ARG A 179 0.49 5.20 24.07
C ARG A 179 0.71 4.54 25.44
N SER A 180 -0.18 3.68 25.95
CA SER A 180 0.12 3.04 27.24
C SER A 180 -0.67 1.79 27.66
N SER A 181 -1.78 1.41 27.03
CA SER A 181 -2.73 0.48 27.67
C SER A 181 -2.68 -0.97 27.20
N CYS A 182 -1.97 -1.30 26.12
CA CYS A 182 -1.87 -2.67 25.64
C CYS A 182 -0.46 -3.21 25.87
N GLU A 183 -0.31 -4.07 26.88
CA GLU A 183 0.96 -4.74 27.25
C GLU A 183 1.66 -5.34 26.02
N CYS A 184 0.88 -5.92 25.11
CA CYS A 184 1.29 -6.49 23.83
C CYS A 184 2.09 -5.53 22.93
N VAL A 185 1.71 -4.24 22.87
CA VAL A 185 2.40 -3.26 22.02
C VAL A 185 3.76 -2.87 22.62
N LYS A 186 3.85 -2.78 23.95
CA LYS A 186 5.10 -2.47 24.66
C LYS A 186 6.11 -3.61 24.55
N GLU A 187 5.66 -4.84 24.71
CA GLU A 187 6.50 -6.04 24.57
C GLU A 187 7.01 -6.21 23.13
N HIS A 188 6.14 -6.01 22.14
CA HIS A 188 6.52 -6.12 20.72
C HIS A 188 7.52 -5.04 20.30
N MET A 189 7.36 -3.81 20.80
CA MET A 189 8.30 -2.72 20.55
C MET A 189 9.66 -2.95 21.21
N GLN A 190 9.69 -3.49 22.45
CA GLN A 190 10.94 -3.86 23.12
C GLN A 190 11.63 -5.05 22.43
N ALA A 191 10.87 -6.01 21.88
CA ALA A 191 11.42 -7.12 21.12
C ALA A 191 12.01 -6.67 19.76
N PHE A 192 11.38 -5.70 19.10
CA PHE A 192 11.86 -5.14 17.84
C PHE A 192 13.12 -4.28 18.01
N GLY A 193 13.21 -3.52 19.11
CA GLY A 193 14.39 -2.68 19.40
C GLY A 193 15.65 -3.44 19.83
N ARG A 194 15.57 -4.75 20.16
CA ARG A 194 16.71 -5.57 20.63
C ARG A 194 17.40 -6.41 19.55
N LYS A 195 16.95 -6.38 18.28
CA LYS A 195 17.50 -7.20 17.19
C LYS A 195 18.44 -6.48 16.26
#